data_AF-A0A3S1RFP1-F1
#
_entry.id   AF-A0A3S1RFP1-F1
#
_cell.length_a   1.000
_cell.length_b   1.000
_cell.length_c   1.000
_cell.angle_alpha   90.00
_cell.angle_beta   90.00
_cell.angle_gamma   90.00
#
_symmetry.space_group_name_H-M   'P 1'
#
loop_
_entity.id
_entity.type
_entity.pdbx_description
1 polymer ?
#
loop_
_entity_poly.entity_id
_entity_poly.type
_entity_poly.pdbx_seq_one_letter_code
_entity_poly.pdbx_strand_id
1 'polypeptide(L)'
;RGAHFRSLRDPIDTSTPQGMFSLQVLGAVAQLERALIAERTKAGMKAAKARGRLAGNPGLRERRPEAVRAIAAARERAYLDDLITSAQTWLPTVRRLRPQHSWDDVVRVLNRKGHSWTIERLRRAVHRLVRERIAEPALIKRAPRRAPEDRLMTLVAGIALADPDLTLLEIGAQLERMHERTPRGARQWQPSSVKALLDRARRLGLVVPDPGPQS
;
A
#
# COMPACT_ATOMS: atom_id res chain seq x y z
N ARG A 1 12.12 28.99 -11.28
CA ARG A 1 13.32 29.71 -10.78
C ARG A 1 13.73 30.68 -11.89
N GLY A 2 13.96 31.97 -11.58
CA GLY A 2 14.18 33.03 -12.57
C GLY A 2 12.96 33.90 -12.91
N ALA A 3 11.90 33.85 -12.10
CA ALA A 3 10.72 34.70 -12.27
C ALA A 3 10.82 35.92 -11.35
N HIS A 4 10.44 37.10 -11.86
CA HIS A 4 10.35 38.34 -11.10
C HIS A 4 8.88 38.70 -10.87
N PHE A 5 8.57 39.11 -9.64
CA PHE A 5 7.30 39.68 -9.22
C PHE A 5 7.35 41.21 -9.30
N ARG A 6 6.35 41.79 -9.96
CA ARG A 6 6.08 43.24 -9.96
C ARG A 6 4.64 43.47 -9.53
N SER A 7 4.43 44.26 -8.47
CA SER A 7 3.10 44.72 -8.09
C SER A 7 2.64 45.83 -9.04
N LEU A 8 1.37 45.78 -9.44
CA LEU A 8 0.75 46.80 -10.29
C LEU A 8 0.27 48.02 -9.50
N ARG A 9 0.11 47.87 -8.17
CA ARG A 9 -0.41 48.91 -7.28
C ARG A 9 0.62 49.41 -6.27
N ASP A 10 1.61 48.58 -5.95
CA ASP A 10 2.68 48.91 -5.00
C ASP A 10 4.01 49.06 -5.74
N PRO A 11 4.97 49.85 -5.24
CA PRO A 11 6.29 50.03 -5.86
C PRO A 11 7.23 48.83 -5.60
N ILE A 12 6.70 47.60 -5.63
CA ILE A 12 7.49 46.38 -5.40
C ILE A 12 7.78 45.73 -6.75
N ASP A 13 9.01 45.85 -7.22
CA ASP A 13 9.54 45.15 -8.39
C ASP A 13 10.81 44.39 -8.04
N THR A 14 10.67 43.07 -7.89
CA THR A 14 11.77 42.14 -7.54
C THR A 14 12.76 41.88 -8.69
N SER A 15 12.59 42.53 -9.84
CA SER A 15 13.66 42.63 -10.85
C SER A 15 14.71 43.68 -10.52
N THR A 16 14.42 44.58 -9.56
CA THR A 16 15.34 45.63 -9.12
C THR A 16 15.96 45.30 -7.75
N PRO A 17 17.21 45.74 -7.47
CA PRO A 17 17.82 45.61 -6.14
C PRO A 17 16.96 46.21 -5.01
N GLN A 18 16.31 47.36 -5.27
CA GLN A 18 15.46 48.07 -4.32
C GLN A 18 14.17 47.29 -3.99
N GLY A 19 13.52 46.70 -5.00
CA GLY A 19 12.32 45.88 -4.78
C GLY A 19 12.64 44.54 -4.12
N MET A 20 13.81 43.94 -4.40
CA MET A 20 14.30 42.77 -3.68
C MET A 20 14.59 43.07 -2.21
N PHE A 21 15.25 44.19 -1.91
CA PHE A 21 15.45 44.65 -0.54
C PHE A 21 14.12 44.87 0.20
N SER A 22 13.18 45.56 -0.44
CA SER A 22 11.85 45.83 0.14
C SER A 22 11.08 44.53 0.44
N LEU A 23 11.15 43.54 -0.46
CA LEU A 23 10.55 42.22 -0.24
C LEU A 23 11.19 41.50 0.96
N GLN A 24 12.52 41.56 1.09
CA GLN A 24 13.23 40.96 2.22
C GLN A 24 12.85 41.61 3.55
N VAL A 25 12.74 42.94 3.58
CA VAL A 25 12.29 43.68 4.77
C VAL A 25 10.86 43.28 5.14
N LEU A 26 9.94 43.22 4.17
CA LEU A 26 8.56 42.76 4.41
C LEU A 26 8.52 41.32 4.93
N GLY A 27 9.36 40.43 4.40
CA GLY A 27 9.52 39.07 4.89
C GLY A 27 10.01 39.03 6.34
N ALA A 28 10.99 39.87 6.69
CA ALA A 28 11.51 39.99 8.05
C ALA A 28 10.44 40.54 9.02
N VAL A 29 9.64 41.52 8.58
CA VAL A 29 8.51 42.05 9.37
C VAL A 29 7.45 40.97 9.60
N ALA A 30 7.05 40.23 8.57
CA ALA A 30 6.08 39.14 8.71
C ALA A 30 6.59 38.03 9.67
N GLN A 31 7.89 37.75 9.66
CA GLN A 31 8.51 36.82 10.60
C GLN A 31 8.49 37.36 12.03
N LEU A 32 8.79 38.65 12.23
CA LEU A 32 8.70 39.33 13.51
C LEU A 32 7.26 39.29 14.06
N GLU A 33 6.26 39.64 13.26
CA GLU A 33 4.85 39.59 13.66
C GLU A 33 4.43 38.18 14.09
N ARG A 34 4.83 37.15 13.34
CA ARG A 34 4.59 35.76 13.72
C ARG A 34 5.23 35.41 15.06
N ALA A 35 6.45 35.86 15.29
CA ALA A 35 7.15 35.64 16.56
C ALA A 35 6.42 36.33 17.73
N LEU A 36 6.00 37.58 17.56
CA LEU A 36 5.25 38.34 18.56
C LEU A 36 3.89 37.70 18.89
N ILE A 37 3.15 37.22 17.89
CA ILE A 37 1.90 36.47 18.10
C ILE A 37 2.16 35.19 18.89
N ALA A 38 3.24 34.46 18.57
CA ALA A 38 3.62 33.26 19.28
C ALA A 38 4.00 33.56 20.75
N GLU A 39 4.76 34.63 20.99
CA GLU A 39 5.10 35.09 22.34
C GLU A 39 3.86 35.47 23.14
N ARG A 40 2.95 36.26 22.57
CA ARG A 40 1.69 36.64 23.22
C ARG A 40 0.82 35.42 23.55
N THR A 41 0.77 34.44 22.64
CA THR A 41 0.06 33.18 22.86
C THR A 41 0.67 32.39 24.02
N LYS A 42 2.01 32.26 24.05
CA LYS A 42 2.73 31.60 25.15
C LYS A 42 2.51 32.30 26.48
N ALA A 43 2.59 33.63 26.51
CA ALA A 43 2.33 34.42 27.71
C ALA A 43 0.89 34.22 28.21
N GLY A 44 -0.10 34.24 27.30
CA GLY A 44 -1.50 33.95 27.60
C GLY A 44 -1.71 32.55 28.18
N MET A 45 -1.09 31.53 27.59
CA MET A 45 -1.12 30.16 28.11
C MET A 45 -0.47 30.05 29.50
N LYS A 46 0.67 30.71 29.72
CA LYS A 46 1.34 30.75 31.03
C LYS A 46 0.45 31.39 32.09
N ALA A 47 -0.19 32.51 31.77
CA ALA A 47 -1.12 33.19 32.67
C ALA A 47 -2.39 32.35 32.95
N ALA A 48 -2.94 31.69 31.93
CA ALA A 48 -4.05 30.76 32.10
C ALA A 48 -3.69 29.59 33.01
N LYS A 49 -2.49 29.00 32.82
CA LYS A 49 -1.95 27.95 33.68
C LYS A 49 -1.76 28.41 35.13
N ALA A 50 -1.24 29.62 35.33
CA ALA A 50 -1.09 30.22 36.68
C ALA A 50 -2.44 30.42 37.38
N ARG A 51 -3.52 30.70 36.62
CA ARG A 51 -4.90 30.73 37.12
C ARG A 51 -5.55 29.35 37.25
N GLY A 52 -4.78 28.26 37.19
CA GLY A 52 -5.27 26.89 37.31
C GLY A 52 -6.01 26.34 36.08
N ARG A 53 -6.07 27.08 34.95
CA ARG A 53 -6.67 26.56 33.73
C ARG A 53 -5.74 25.55 33.07
N LEU A 54 -6.30 24.41 32.73
CA LEU A 54 -5.58 23.28 32.16
C LEU A 54 -5.79 23.24 30.65
N ALA A 55 -4.70 23.11 29.90
CA ALA A 55 -4.75 23.00 28.44
C ALA A 55 -5.29 21.62 27.99
N GLY A 56 -5.85 21.58 26.78
CA GLY A 56 -6.41 20.38 26.15
C GLY A 56 -7.93 20.22 26.36
N ASN A 57 -8.51 19.17 25.78
CA ASN A 57 -9.94 18.86 25.93
C ASN A 57 -10.22 18.31 27.35
N PRO A 58 -11.01 19.02 28.18
CA PRO A 58 -11.33 18.57 29.55
C PRO A 58 -11.96 17.17 29.59
N GLY A 59 -12.87 16.88 28.65
CA GLY A 59 -13.52 15.57 28.55
C GLY A 59 -12.54 14.42 28.27
N LEU A 60 -11.46 14.65 27.51
CA LEU A 60 -10.42 13.64 27.31
C LEU A 60 -9.54 13.46 28.54
N ARG A 61 -9.21 14.56 29.24
CA ARG A 61 -8.41 14.51 30.46
C ARG A 61 -9.10 13.71 31.56
N GLU A 62 -10.40 13.93 31.68
CA GLU A 62 -11.27 13.23 32.62
C GLU A 62 -11.70 11.85 32.10
N ARG A 63 -11.21 11.43 30.93
CA ARG A 63 -11.57 10.17 30.24
C ARG A 63 -13.08 9.96 30.14
N ARG A 64 -13.83 11.04 29.97
CA ARG A 64 -15.27 10.97 29.86
C ARG A 64 -15.65 10.09 28.65
N PRO A 65 -16.53 9.09 28.84
CA PRO A 65 -16.83 8.13 27.79
C PRO A 65 -17.28 8.77 26.47
N GLU A 66 -18.07 9.85 26.53
CA GLU A 66 -18.54 10.60 25.38
C GLU A 66 -17.41 11.30 24.61
N ALA A 67 -16.44 11.90 25.32
CA ALA A 67 -15.31 12.57 24.69
C ALA A 67 -14.36 11.56 24.02
N VAL A 68 -14.14 10.42 24.68
CA VAL A 68 -13.34 9.32 24.12
C VAL A 68 -14.01 8.74 22.87
N ARG A 69 -15.32 8.47 22.94
CA ARG A 69 -16.11 8.00 21.78
C ARG A 69 -16.12 9.00 20.64
N ALA A 70 -16.26 10.29 20.92
CA ALA A 70 -16.27 11.33 19.90
C ALA A 70 -14.93 11.41 19.14
N ILE A 71 -13.80 11.36 19.86
CA ILE A 71 -12.47 11.34 19.22
C ILE A 71 -12.25 10.04 18.45
N ALA A 72 -12.66 8.89 18.98
CA ALA A 72 -12.55 7.61 18.29
C ALA A 72 -13.35 7.63 16.98
N ALA A 73 -14.59 8.13 17.01
CA ALA A 73 -15.43 8.28 15.83
C ALA A 73 -14.84 9.27 14.81
N ALA A 74 -14.28 10.39 15.26
CA ALA A 74 -13.62 11.35 14.37
C ALA A 74 -12.40 10.73 13.67
N ARG A 75 -11.57 9.97 14.41
CA ARG A 75 -10.43 9.22 13.84
C ARG A 75 -10.89 8.16 12.86
N GLU A 76 -11.96 7.43 13.19
CA GLU A 76 -12.49 6.37 12.34
C GLU A 76 -13.06 6.92 11.03
N ARG A 77 -13.71 8.09 11.05
CA ARG A 77 -14.14 8.79 9.82
C ARG A 77 -12.96 9.22 8.98
N ALA A 78 -11.99 9.92 9.56
CA ALA A 78 -10.79 10.37 8.83
C ALA A 78 -10.03 9.20 8.20
N TYR A 79 -9.92 8.07 8.91
CA TYR A 79 -9.33 6.84 8.37
C TYR A 79 -10.14 6.27 7.22
N LEU A 80 -11.48 6.24 7.33
CA LEU A 80 -12.34 5.73 6.27
C LEU A 80 -12.23 6.60 5.01
N ASP A 81 -12.20 7.92 5.16
CA ASP A 81 -12.08 8.85 4.03
C ASP A 81 -10.76 8.62 3.27
N ASP A 82 -9.63 8.56 3.99
CA ASP A 82 -8.33 8.25 3.40
C ASP A 82 -8.30 6.86 2.73
N LEU A 83 -8.95 5.88 3.37
CA LEU A 83 -9.07 4.54 2.81
C LEU A 83 -9.85 4.54 1.49
N ILE A 84 -10.98 5.27 1.42
CA ILE A 84 -11.80 5.38 0.21
C ILE A 84 -11.03 6.08 -0.91
N THR A 85 -10.34 7.17 -0.60
CA THR A 85 -9.51 7.90 -1.57
C THR A 85 -8.42 7.00 -2.13
N SER A 86 -7.69 6.28 -1.27
CA SER A 86 -6.64 5.37 -1.72
C SER A 86 -7.19 4.14 -2.46
N ALA A 87 -8.41 3.69 -2.16
CA ALA A 87 -9.03 2.49 -2.73
C ALA A 87 -9.11 2.53 -4.26
N GLN A 88 -9.23 3.71 -4.87
CA GLN A 88 -9.27 3.85 -6.32
C GLN A 88 -8.03 3.23 -7.02
N THR A 89 -6.88 3.24 -6.34
CA THR A 89 -5.62 2.74 -6.90
C THR A 89 -5.47 1.21 -6.82
N TRP A 90 -5.93 0.60 -5.73
CA TRP A 90 -5.66 -0.82 -5.43
C TRP A 90 -6.90 -1.72 -5.47
N LEU A 91 -8.10 -1.20 -5.18
CA LEU A 91 -9.35 -1.97 -5.13
C LEU A 91 -9.71 -2.66 -6.47
N PRO A 92 -9.48 -2.05 -7.66
CA PRO A 92 -9.73 -2.75 -8.93
C PRO A 92 -8.91 -4.04 -9.08
N THR A 93 -7.67 -4.04 -8.58
CA THR A 93 -6.83 -5.25 -8.59
C THR A 93 -7.36 -6.30 -7.63
N VAL A 94 -7.84 -5.90 -6.44
CA VAL A 94 -8.47 -6.80 -5.48
C VAL A 94 -9.74 -7.42 -6.07
N ARG A 95 -10.60 -6.62 -6.71
CA ARG A 95 -11.83 -7.08 -7.38
C ARG A 95 -11.57 -8.13 -8.46
N ARG A 96 -10.49 -7.95 -9.22
CA ARG A 96 -10.11 -8.90 -10.27
C ARG A 96 -9.61 -10.23 -9.72
N LEU A 97 -8.95 -10.22 -8.57
CA LEU A 97 -8.28 -11.41 -8.02
C LEU A 97 -9.12 -12.14 -6.97
N ARG A 98 -9.98 -11.44 -6.24
CA ARG A 98 -10.82 -12.04 -5.20
C ARG A 98 -12.21 -12.35 -5.76
N PRO A 99 -12.81 -13.51 -5.39
CA PRO A 99 -12.37 -14.45 -4.36
C PRO A 99 -11.43 -15.58 -4.83
N GLN A 100 -11.09 -15.67 -6.11
CA GLN A 100 -10.41 -16.83 -6.70
C GLN A 100 -8.97 -17.03 -6.19
N HIS A 101 -8.27 -15.93 -5.90
CA HIS A 101 -6.91 -15.94 -5.40
C HIS A 101 -6.84 -15.76 -3.87
N SER A 102 -5.75 -16.27 -3.28
CA SER A 102 -5.47 -16.07 -1.86
C SER A 102 -5.12 -14.62 -1.57
N TRP A 103 -5.25 -14.21 -0.30
CA TRP A 103 -4.83 -12.85 0.10
C TRP A 103 -3.32 -12.63 -0.08
N ASP A 104 -2.50 -13.68 0.03
CA ASP A 104 -1.05 -13.60 -0.22
C ASP A 104 -0.76 -13.20 -1.67
N ASP A 105 -1.41 -13.88 -2.63
CA ASP A 105 -1.25 -13.57 -4.06
C ASP A 105 -1.68 -12.14 -4.37
N VAL A 106 -2.78 -11.68 -3.78
CA VAL A 106 -3.28 -10.31 -3.97
C VAL A 106 -2.27 -9.29 -3.44
N VAL A 107 -1.77 -9.48 -2.22
CA VAL A 107 -0.75 -8.59 -1.64
C VAL A 107 0.51 -8.58 -2.49
N ARG A 108 0.96 -9.75 -2.96
CA ARG A 108 2.14 -9.86 -3.83
C ARG A 108 1.98 -9.04 -5.12
N VAL A 109 0.82 -9.14 -5.77
CA VAL A 109 0.54 -8.38 -7.00
C VAL A 109 0.45 -6.89 -6.72
N LEU A 110 -0.20 -6.47 -5.63
CA LEU A 110 -0.30 -5.06 -5.25
C LEU A 110 1.07 -4.47 -4.92
N ASN A 111 1.90 -5.19 -4.17
CA ASN A 111 3.22 -4.70 -3.78
C ASN A 111 4.18 -4.60 -4.97
N ARG A 112 4.05 -5.51 -5.96
CA ARG A 112 4.79 -5.40 -7.23
C ARG A 112 4.39 -4.14 -8.02
N LYS A 113 3.17 -3.63 -7.85
CA LYS A 113 2.69 -2.38 -8.46
C LYS A 113 3.08 -1.12 -7.67
N GLY A 114 3.94 -1.24 -6.66
CA GLY A 114 4.44 -0.11 -5.86
C GLY A 114 3.60 0.21 -4.62
N HIS A 115 2.61 -0.61 -4.27
CA HIS A 115 1.91 -0.48 -2.99
C HIS A 115 2.69 -1.17 -1.85
N SER A 116 2.31 -0.90 -0.60
CA SER A 116 2.94 -1.49 0.59
C SER A 116 1.89 -2.06 1.54
N TRP A 117 1.32 -3.19 1.16
CA TRP A 117 0.32 -3.91 1.93
C TRP A 117 0.93 -5.09 2.70
N THR A 118 0.43 -5.29 3.92
CA THR A 118 0.49 -6.60 4.59
C THR A 118 -0.84 -7.31 4.40
N ILE A 119 -0.85 -8.65 4.48
CA ILE A 119 -2.06 -9.47 4.34
C ILE A 119 -3.15 -8.98 5.31
N GLU A 120 -2.78 -8.80 6.57
CA GLU A 120 -3.72 -8.41 7.63
C GLU A 120 -4.26 -6.99 7.47
N ARG A 121 -3.44 -6.05 6.97
CA ARG A 121 -3.88 -4.68 6.70
C ARG A 121 -4.82 -4.61 5.51
N LEU A 122 -4.50 -5.30 4.41
CA LEU A 122 -5.35 -5.34 3.23
C LEU A 122 -6.68 -6.03 3.53
N ARG A 123 -6.66 -7.16 4.24
CA ARG A 123 -7.87 -7.88 4.64
C ARG A 123 -8.79 -6.99 5.48
N ARG A 124 -8.24 -6.29 6.50
CA ARG A 124 -9.01 -5.36 7.33
C ARG A 124 -9.58 -4.19 6.53
N ALA A 125 -8.79 -3.61 5.63
CA ALA A 125 -9.23 -2.54 4.73
C ALA A 125 -10.41 -3.00 3.86
N VAL A 126 -10.31 -4.14 3.20
CA VAL A 126 -11.40 -4.66 2.35
C VAL A 126 -12.63 -5.03 3.17
N HIS A 127 -12.46 -5.66 4.35
CA HIS A 127 -13.57 -5.95 5.26
C HIS A 127 -14.28 -4.66 5.68
N ARG A 128 -13.53 -3.59 5.96
CA ARG A 128 -14.08 -2.29 6.31
C ARG A 128 -14.90 -1.72 5.15
N LEU A 129 -14.37 -1.73 3.92
CA LEU A 129 -15.10 -1.25 2.74
C LEU A 129 -16.38 -2.06 2.47
N VAL A 130 -16.35 -3.38 2.69
CA VAL A 130 -17.56 -4.21 2.56
C VAL A 130 -18.58 -3.89 3.64
N ARG A 131 -18.15 -3.68 4.90
CA ARG A 131 -19.04 -3.29 6.01
C ARG A 131 -19.75 -1.97 5.73
N GLU A 132 -19.04 -1.00 5.16
CA GLU A 132 -19.59 0.30 4.76
C GLU A 132 -20.32 0.25 3.40
N ARG A 133 -20.50 -0.94 2.80
CA ARG A 133 -21.18 -1.17 1.51
C ARG A 133 -20.55 -0.47 0.29
N ILE A 134 -19.25 -0.18 0.37
CA ILE A 134 -18.46 0.44 -0.70
C ILE A 134 -17.90 -0.62 -1.65
N ALA A 135 -17.64 -1.83 -1.15
CA ALA A 135 -17.11 -2.94 -1.90
C ALA A 135 -18.01 -4.19 -1.81
N GLU A 136 -17.86 -5.12 -2.74
CA GLU A 136 -18.74 -6.27 -2.87
C GLU A 136 -18.48 -7.31 -1.75
N PRO A 137 -19.52 -7.88 -1.10
CA PRO A 137 -19.34 -8.92 -0.09
C PRO A 137 -18.64 -10.19 -0.60
N ALA A 138 -18.61 -10.42 -1.91
CA ALA A 138 -17.90 -11.55 -2.51
C ALA A 138 -16.38 -11.50 -2.27
N LEU A 139 -15.79 -10.31 -2.11
CA LEU A 139 -14.34 -10.14 -1.97
C LEU A 139 -13.77 -10.77 -0.70
N ILE A 140 -14.60 -10.90 0.35
CA ILE A 140 -14.20 -11.47 1.64
C ILE A 140 -14.46 -12.98 1.75
N LYS A 141 -15.10 -13.60 0.75
CA LYS A 141 -15.35 -15.05 0.74
C LYS A 141 -14.05 -15.83 0.73
N ARG A 142 -13.98 -16.95 1.45
CA ARG A 142 -12.78 -17.79 1.50
C ARG A 142 -12.34 -18.19 0.07
N ALA A 143 -11.06 -18.02 -0.23
CA ALA A 143 -10.51 -18.48 -1.51
C ALA A 143 -10.65 -20.01 -1.63
N PRO A 144 -10.89 -20.54 -2.83
CA PRO A 144 -10.83 -21.97 -3.05
C PRO A 144 -9.43 -22.48 -2.67
N ARG A 145 -9.34 -23.61 -1.98
CA ARG A 145 -8.07 -24.27 -1.68
C ARG A 145 -7.52 -24.84 -3.00
N ARG A 146 -6.50 -24.22 -3.58
CA ARG A 146 -5.61 -24.92 -4.51
C ARG A 146 -4.65 -25.75 -3.68
N ALA A 147 -4.49 -27.03 -3.99
CA ALA A 147 -3.37 -27.76 -3.39
C ALA A 147 -2.07 -27.08 -3.85
N PRO A 148 -1.03 -26.97 -3.01
CA PRO A 148 0.28 -26.45 -3.41
C PRO A 148 0.79 -27.13 -4.70
N GLU A 149 0.50 -28.42 -4.84
CA GLU A 149 0.77 -29.23 -6.03
C GLU A 149 0.06 -28.71 -7.28
N ASP A 150 -1.19 -28.23 -7.19
CA ASP A 150 -1.95 -27.75 -8.36
C ASP A 150 -1.37 -26.45 -8.92
N ARG A 151 -0.91 -25.55 -8.02
CA ARG A 151 -0.25 -24.30 -8.43
C ARG A 151 1.11 -24.57 -9.06
N LEU A 152 1.91 -25.45 -8.45
CA LEU A 152 3.21 -25.83 -8.97
C LEU A 152 3.08 -26.55 -10.31
N MET A 153 2.13 -27.47 -10.43
CA MET A 153 1.79 -28.15 -11.69
C MET A 153 1.41 -27.15 -12.79
N THR A 154 0.58 -26.16 -12.49
CA THR A 154 0.19 -25.10 -13.45
C THR A 154 1.40 -24.26 -13.87
N LEU A 155 2.29 -23.93 -12.92
CA LEU A 155 3.51 -23.15 -13.21
C LEU A 155 4.50 -23.94 -14.08
N VAL A 156 4.75 -25.21 -13.74
CA VAL A 156 5.67 -26.07 -14.50
C VAL A 156 5.14 -26.30 -15.91
N ALA A 157 3.83 -26.59 -16.05
CA ALA A 157 3.18 -26.72 -17.35
C ALA A 157 3.27 -25.43 -18.19
N GLY A 158 3.09 -24.26 -17.56
CA GLY A 158 3.22 -22.97 -18.23
C GLY A 158 4.64 -22.65 -18.70
N ILE A 159 5.67 -23.02 -17.93
CA ILE A 159 7.08 -22.86 -18.33
C ILE A 159 7.39 -23.75 -19.54
N ALA A 160 7.01 -25.04 -19.49
CA ALA A 160 7.21 -25.97 -20.60
C ALA A 160 6.45 -25.56 -21.86
N LEU A 161 5.28 -24.92 -21.72
CA LEU A 161 4.53 -24.40 -22.87
C LEU A 161 5.19 -23.16 -23.50
N ALA A 162 5.86 -22.34 -22.70
CA ALA A 162 6.53 -21.12 -23.16
C ALA A 162 7.83 -21.41 -23.92
N ASP A 163 8.54 -22.48 -23.52
CA ASP A 163 9.76 -22.93 -24.15
C ASP A 163 9.84 -24.47 -24.12
N PRO A 164 9.39 -25.15 -25.19
CA PRO A 164 9.35 -26.60 -25.28
C PRO A 164 10.73 -27.27 -25.27
N ASP A 165 11.78 -26.53 -25.65
CA ASP A 165 13.14 -27.08 -25.78
C ASP A 165 13.86 -27.17 -24.43
N LEU A 166 13.31 -26.57 -23.37
CA LEU A 166 13.88 -26.65 -22.03
C LEU A 166 13.88 -28.08 -21.51
N THR A 167 15.04 -28.48 -20.98
CA THR A 167 15.18 -29.72 -20.24
C THR A 167 14.49 -29.64 -18.87
N LEU A 168 14.16 -30.79 -18.30
CA LEU A 168 13.57 -30.89 -16.95
C LEU A 168 14.43 -30.21 -15.88
N LEU A 169 15.75 -30.22 -16.05
CA LEU A 169 16.70 -29.57 -15.15
C LEU A 169 16.58 -28.04 -15.23
N GLU A 170 16.49 -27.50 -16.44
CA GLU A 170 16.38 -26.05 -16.68
C GLU A 170 15.05 -25.48 -16.19
N ILE A 171 13.96 -26.22 -16.36
CA ILE A 171 12.65 -25.87 -15.78
C ILE A 171 12.75 -25.83 -14.25
N GLY A 172 13.46 -26.79 -13.64
CA GLY A 172 13.74 -26.79 -12.20
C GLY A 172 14.55 -25.56 -11.75
N ALA A 173 15.65 -25.25 -12.43
CA ALA A 173 16.48 -24.08 -12.16
C ALA A 173 15.70 -22.75 -12.34
N GLN A 174 14.75 -22.69 -13.27
CA GLN A 174 13.87 -21.54 -13.43
C GLN A 174 12.92 -21.35 -12.25
N LEU A 175 12.34 -22.44 -11.72
CA LEU A 175 11.49 -22.39 -10.52
C LEU A 175 12.28 -21.93 -9.29
N GLU A 176 13.54 -22.33 -9.16
CA GLU A 176 14.43 -21.85 -8.11
C GLU A 176 14.71 -20.34 -8.21
N ARG A 177 14.99 -19.83 -9.42
CA ARG A 177 15.13 -18.38 -9.68
C ARG A 177 13.86 -17.61 -9.34
N MET A 178 12.69 -18.22 -9.53
CA MET A 178 11.39 -17.67 -9.14
C MET A 178 11.11 -17.77 -7.63
N HIS A 179 12.04 -18.31 -6.84
CA HIS A 179 11.92 -18.56 -5.40
C HIS A 179 10.78 -19.53 -5.03
N GLU A 180 10.40 -20.42 -5.95
CA GLU A 180 9.37 -21.42 -5.72
C GLU A 180 9.95 -22.67 -5.05
N ARG A 181 9.26 -23.18 -4.03
CA ARG A 181 9.66 -24.40 -3.29
C ARG A 181 9.02 -25.63 -3.92
N THR A 182 9.69 -26.78 -3.78
CA THR A 182 9.11 -28.05 -4.21
C THR A 182 7.82 -28.37 -3.45
N PRO A 183 6.97 -29.31 -3.92
CA PRO A 183 5.76 -29.70 -3.19
C PRO A 183 6.00 -30.14 -1.74
N ARG A 184 7.20 -30.67 -1.45
CA ARG A 184 7.64 -31.09 -0.11
C ARG A 184 8.43 -30.02 0.65
N GLY A 185 8.54 -28.80 0.12
CA GLY A 185 9.16 -27.65 0.80
C GLY A 185 10.68 -27.48 0.60
N ALA A 186 11.31 -28.31 -0.22
CA ALA A 186 12.75 -28.20 -0.51
C ALA A 186 13.07 -26.97 -1.37
N ARG A 187 14.31 -26.47 -1.24
CA ARG A 187 14.82 -25.35 -2.06
C ARG A 187 15.27 -25.79 -3.45
N GLN A 188 15.75 -27.03 -3.57
CA GLN A 188 16.31 -27.57 -4.80
C GLN A 188 15.26 -28.41 -5.53
N TRP A 189 15.14 -28.21 -6.83
CA TRP A 189 14.22 -28.93 -7.70
C TRP A 189 14.94 -30.10 -8.38
N GLN A 190 14.41 -31.31 -8.18
CA GLN A 190 14.90 -32.50 -8.86
C GLN A 190 14.19 -32.65 -10.22
N PRO A 191 14.87 -33.06 -11.30
CA PRO A 191 14.25 -33.30 -12.61
C PRO A 191 13.06 -34.28 -12.52
N SER A 192 13.13 -35.27 -11.62
CA SER A 192 12.05 -36.21 -11.35
C SER A 192 10.80 -35.55 -10.76
N SER A 193 10.96 -34.51 -9.95
CA SER A 193 9.84 -33.75 -9.36
C SER A 193 9.15 -32.89 -10.40
N VAL A 194 9.92 -32.28 -11.31
CA VAL A 194 9.41 -31.53 -12.46
C VAL A 194 8.63 -32.45 -13.39
N LYS A 195 9.22 -33.61 -13.75
CA LYS A 195 8.58 -34.63 -14.58
C LYS A 195 7.26 -35.12 -13.99
N ALA A 196 7.23 -35.44 -12.69
CA ALA A 196 6.02 -35.91 -12.02
C ALA A 196 4.86 -34.88 -12.08
N LEU A 197 5.18 -33.59 -12.04
CA LEU A 197 4.18 -32.52 -12.19
C LEU A 197 3.70 -32.38 -13.64
N LEU A 198 4.60 -32.49 -14.63
CA LEU A 198 4.22 -32.49 -16.05
C LEU A 198 3.36 -33.71 -16.41
N ASP A 199 3.73 -34.91 -15.96
CA ASP A 199 2.97 -36.14 -16.16
C ASP A 199 1.57 -36.04 -15.54
N ARG A 200 1.44 -35.36 -14.39
CA ARG A 200 0.15 -35.09 -13.75
C ARG A 200 -0.66 -34.04 -14.50
N ALA A 201 -0.02 -32.98 -15.01
CA ALA A 201 -0.67 -31.97 -15.84
C ALA A 201 -1.29 -32.61 -17.09
N ARG A 202 -0.56 -33.50 -17.77
CA ARG A 202 -1.07 -34.27 -18.91
C ARG A 202 -2.26 -35.15 -18.54
N ARG A 203 -2.21 -35.87 -17.41
CA ARG A 203 -3.33 -36.68 -16.90
C ARG A 203 -4.60 -35.88 -16.62
N LEU A 204 -4.46 -34.59 -16.29
CA LEU A 204 -5.57 -33.66 -16.06
C LEU A 204 -6.01 -32.91 -17.33
N GLY A 205 -5.48 -33.30 -18.50
CA GLY A 205 -5.89 -32.76 -19.80
C GLY A 205 -5.20 -31.44 -20.20
N LEU A 206 -4.12 -31.04 -19.51
CA LEU A 206 -3.31 -29.90 -19.94
C LEU A 206 -2.40 -30.32 -21.11
N VAL A 207 -2.43 -29.55 -22.19
CA VAL A 207 -1.53 -29.74 -23.35
C VAL A 207 -0.14 -29.26 -22.95
N VAL A 208 0.77 -30.19 -22.73
CA VAL A 208 2.15 -29.92 -22.31
C VAL A 208 3.08 -30.62 -23.31
N PRO A 209 3.99 -29.90 -23.98
CA PRO A 209 4.97 -30.49 -24.88
C PRO A 209 5.96 -31.38 -24.09
N ASP A 210 6.55 -32.35 -24.77
CA ASP A 210 7.61 -33.12 -24.14
C ASP A 210 8.86 -32.24 -23.98
N PRO A 211 9.47 -32.22 -22.79
CA PRO A 211 10.65 -31.41 -22.53
C PRO A 211 11.84 -31.91 -23.36
N GLY A 212 12.77 -31.01 -23.65
CA GLY A 212 13.98 -31.29 -24.44
C GLY A 212 14.78 -32.49 -23.93
N PRO A 213 15.60 -33.12 -24.80
CA PRO A 213 16.33 -34.34 -24.49
C PRO A 213 17.22 -34.19 -23.25
N GLN A 214 17.18 -35.21 -22.37
CA GLN A 214 18.01 -35.24 -21.17
C GLN A 214 19.48 -35.47 -21.58
N SER A 215 20.32 -34.45 -21.39
CA SER A 215 21.78 -34.56 -21.48
C SER A 215 22.39 -34.98 -20.14
#